data_AF-A0A965SWY1-F1
#
_entry.id   AF-A0A965SWY1-F1
#
_cell.length_a   1.000
_cell.length_b   1.000
_cell.length_c   1.000
_cell.angle_alpha   90.00
_cell.angle_beta   90.00
_cell.angle_gamma   90.00
#
_symmetry.space_group_name_H-M   'P 1'
#
loop_
_entity.id
_entity.type
_entity.pdbx_description
1 polymer ?
#
loop_
_entity_poly.entity_id
_entity_poly.type
_entity_poly.pdbx_seq_one_letter_code
_entity_poly.pdbx_strand_id
1 'polypeptide(L)' 'MKSHYLSEYFFDHLVIIVRDRLDELSQKFSNQGFQLTPTAHHNLGSSNRLIMLDSSYIELLGWEK' A
#
# COMPACT_ATOMS: atom_id res chain seq x y z
N MET A 1 -37.20 18.05 5.26
CA MET A 1 -36.46 17.41 4.14
C MET A 1 -34.98 17.56 4.45
N LYS A 2 -34.29 16.50 4.90
CA LYS A 2 -32.83 16.55 5.11
C LYS A 2 -32.18 16.22 3.78
N SER A 3 -31.48 17.18 3.19
CA SER A 3 -30.66 16.96 2.01
C SER A 3 -29.55 15.98 2.38
N HIS A 4 -29.63 14.75 1.88
CA HIS A 4 -28.51 13.81 1.92
C HIS A 4 -27.45 14.36 0.98
N TYR A 5 -26.44 15.03 1.52
CA TYR A 5 -25.21 15.29 0.78
C TYR A 5 -24.67 13.92 0.37
N LEU A 6 -24.67 13.63 -0.94
CA LEU A 6 -23.91 12.52 -1.49
C LEU A 6 -22.44 12.87 -1.24
N SER A 7 -21.86 12.34 -0.17
CA SER A 7 -20.42 12.43 0.03
C SER A 7 -19.76 11.50 -0.99
N GLU A 8 -19.02 12.07 -1.92
CA GLU A 8 -18.10 11.28 -2.74
C GLU A 8 -17.00 10.72 -1.84
N TYR A 9 -16.91 9.39 -1.78
CA TYR A 9 -15.81 8.69 -1.09
C TYR A 9 -14.72 8.41 -2.10
N PHE A 10 -13.59 9.09 -1.96
CA PHE A 10 -12.43 8.85 -2.81
C PHE A 10 -11.72 7.56 -2.40
N PHE A 11 -11.20 6.85 -3.39
CA PHE A 11 -10.38 5.67 -3.15
C PHE A 11 -8.98 6.12 -2.67
N ASP A 12 -8.64 5.75 -1.43
CA ASP A 12 -7.38 6.14 -0.80
C ASP A 12 -6.25 5.15 -1.17
N HIS A 13 -6.42 3.86 -0.88
CA HIS A 13 -5.42 2.84 -1.20
C HIS A 13 -5.94 1.41 -1.20
N LEU A 14 -5.14 0.52 -1.80
CA LEU A 14 -5.29 -0.94 -1.72
C LEU A 14 -4.17 -1.50 -0.85
N VAL A 15 -4.51 -2.35 0.13
CA VAL A 15 -3.51 -3.12 0.88
C VAL A 15 -3.39 -4.54 0.32
N ILE A 16 -2.17 -4.96 0.02
CA ILE A 16 -1.82 -6.35 -0.25
C ILE A 16 -1.01 -6.88 0.94
N ILE A 17 -1.58 -7.83 1.67
CA ILE A 17 -0.88 -8.49 2.78
C ILE A 17 0.11 -9.51 2.22
N VAL A 18 1.40 -9.19 2.31
CA VAL A 18 2.50 -9.98 1.76
C VAL A 18 3.21 -10.85 2.82
N ARG A 19 2.85 -10.68 4.10
CA ARG A 19 3.41 -11.43 5.23
C ARG A 19 4.93 -11.27 5.32
N ASP A 20 5.66 -12.37 5.47
CA ASP A 20 7.12 -12.48 5.55
C ASP A 20 7.82 -12.40 4.17
N ARG A 21 7.10 -12.00 3.12
CA ARG A 21 7.58 -11.93 1.73
C ARG A 21 7.58 -10.52 1.16
N LEU A 22 7.76 -9.50 2.01
CA LEU A 22 7.75 -8.10 1.60
C LEU A 22 8.80 -7.82 0.52
N ASP A 23 10.04 -8.27 0.71
CA ASP A 23 11.12 -8.03 -0.26
C ASP A 23 10.90 -8.78 -1.58
N GLU A 24 10.50 -10.06 -1.53
CA GLU A 24 10.24 -10.89 -2.71
C GLU A 24 9.15 -10.27 -3.60
N LEU A 25 8.02 -9.90 -3.00
CA LEU A 25 6.91 -9.31 -3.76
C LEU A 25 7.20 -7.88 -4.19
N SER A 26 7.93 -7.11 -3.38
CA SER A 26 8.41 -5.78 -3.80
C SER A 26 9.28 -5.88 -5.05
N GLN A 27 10.21 -6.83 -5.10
CA GLN A 27 11.05 -7.06 -6.28
C GLN A 27 10.23 -7.50 -7.49
N LYS A 28 9.20 -8.33 -7.28
CA LYS A 28 8.29 -8.73 -8.36
C LYS A 28 7.58 -7.54 -8.99
N PHE A 29 7.05 -6.62 -8.19
CA PHE A 29 6.41 -5.40 -8.69
C PHE A 29 7.42 -4.44 -9.35
N SER A 30 8.62 -4.28 -8.77
CA SER A 30 9.71 -3.53 -9.42
C SER A 30 10.06 -4.05 -10.81
N ASN A 31 10.15 -5.39 -10.96
CA ASN A 31 10.45 -6.03 -12.25
C ASN A 31 9.32 -5.86 -13.29
N GLN A 32 8.11 -5.53 -12.86
CA GLN A 32 6.98 -5.20 -13.72
C GLN A 32 6.95 -3.71 -14.11
N GLY A 33 7.92 -2.91 -13.63
CA GLY A 33 8.04 -1.49 -13.95
C GLY A 33 7.44 -0.55 -12.91
N PHE A 34 6.91 -1.05 -11.79
CA PHE A 34 6.46 -0.20 -10.70
C PHE A 34 7.64 0.39 -9.94
N GLN A 35 7.47 1.62 -9.45
CA GLN A 35 8.41 2.24 -8.52
C GLN A 35 7.87 2.07 -7.10
N LEU A 36 8.70 1.53 -6.21
CA LEU A 36 8.37 1.35 -4.82
C LEU A 36 9.17 2.29 -3.93
N THR A 37 8.54 2.81 -2.89
CA THR A 37 9.23 3.57 -1.84
C THR A 37 10.28 2.69 -1.14
N PRO A 38 11.24 3.31 -0.40
CA PRO A 38 12.00 2.60 0.62
C PRO A 38 11.06 1.89 1.61
N THR A 39 11.57 0.86 2.26
CA THR A 39 10.87 0.16 3.35
C THR A 39 10.64 1.12 4.51
N ALA A 40 9.41 1.20 5.00
CA ALA A 40 9.10 1.84 6.27
C ALA A 40 8.69 0.78 7.31
N HIS A 41 9.02 1.05 8.58
CA HIS A 41 8.73 0.17 9.70
C HIS A 41 7.72 0.85 10.62
N HIS A 42 6.66 0.12 10.96
CA HIS A 42 5.64 0.57 11.90
C HIS A 42 5.98 0.12 13.32
N ASN A 43 5.64 0.94 14.31
CA ASN A 43 5.90 0.69 15.73
C ASN A 43 5.25 -0.61 16.27
N LEU A 44 4.26 -1.17 15.56
CA LEU A 44 3.57 -2.41 15.92
C LEU A 44 4.13 -3.65 15.22
N GLY A 45 5.30 -3.54 14.57
CA GLY A 45 6.06 -4.68 14.03
C GLY A 45 5.75 -5.06 12.58
N SER A 46 4.88 -4.32 11.89
CA SER A 46 4.74 -4.45 10.44
C SER A 46 5.71 -3.53 9.70
N SER A 47 6.01 -3.89 8.46
CA SER A 47 6.79 -3.08 7.52
C SER A 47 6.02 -2.94 6.22
N ASN A 48 6.18 -1.83 5.52
CA ASN A 48 5.54 -1.64 4.22
C ASN A 48 6.46 -1.05 3.16
N ARG A 49 6.01 -1.18 1.91
CA ARG A 49 6.51 -0.44 0.75
C ARG A 49 5.33 -0.01 -0.09
N LEU A 50 5.37 1.20 -0.62
CA LEU A 50 4.25 1.79 -1.34
C LEU A 50 4.57 1.90 -2.83
N ILE A 51 3.58 1.59 -3.67
CA ILE A 51 3.54 1.98 -5.08
C ILE A 51 2.63 3.19 -5.18
N MET A 52 3.20 4.35 -5.50
CA MET A 52 2.42 5.60 -5.64
C MET A 52 1.72 5.63 -6.99
N LEU A 53 0.43 5.95 -7.00
CA LEU A 53 -0.38 6.26 -8.18
C LEU A 53 -0.77 7.76 -8.13
N ASP A 54 -1.62 8.21 -9.05
CA ASP A 54 -1.97 9.64 -9.16
C ASP A 54 -2.64 10.19 -7.89
N SER A 55 -3.74 9.57 -7.44
CA SER A 55 -4.53 10.02 -6.28
C SER A 55 -4.63 8.98 -5.16
N SER A 56 -3.88 7.89 -5.27
CA SER A 56 -3.96 6.73 -4.37
C SER A 56 -2.63 5.97 -4.35
N TYR A 57 -2.54 4.91 -3.55
CA TYR A 57 -1.37 4.04 -3.55
C TYR A 57 -1.73 2.56 -3.35
N ILE A 58 -0.77 1.68 -3.66
CA ILE A 58 -0.83 0.27 -3.27
C ILE A 58 0.18 0.06 -2.16
N GLU A 59 -0.28 -0.45 -1.01
CA GLU A 59 0.55 -0.80 0.13
C GLU A 59 0.85 -2.29 0.11
N LEU A 60 2.14 -2.65 -0.03
CA LEU A 60 2.60 -3.99 0.30
C LEU A 60 2.89 -4.01 1.80
N LEU A 61 2.05 -4.69 2.57
CA LEU A 61 2.15 -4.74 4.03
C LEU A 61 2.59 -6.13 4.50
N GLY A 62 3.70 -6.18 5.21
CA GLY A 62 4.31 -7.40 5.71
C GLY A 62 4.94 -7.24 7.08
N TRP A 63 5.82 -8.16 7.42
CA TRP A 63 6.66 -8.12 8.62
C TRP A 63 8.01 -8.77 8.31
N GLU A 64 9.02 -8.41 9.08
CA GLU A 64 10.33 -9.03 8.99
C GLU A 64 10.29 -10.48 9.50
N LYS A 65 11.20 -11.32 8.99
CA LYS A 65 11.35 -12.70 9.44
C LYS A 65 12.06 -12.79 10.78
#